data_AF-A0A970WK69-F1
#
_entry.id   AF-A0A970WK69-F1
#
_cell.length_a   1.000
_cell.length_b   1.000
_cell.length_c   1.000
_cell.angle_alpha   90.00
_cell.angle_beta   90.00
_cell.angle_gamma   90.00
#
_symmetry.space_group_name_H-M   'P 1'
#
loop_
_entity.id
_entity.type
_entity.pdbx_description
1 polymer ?
#
loop_
_entity_poly.entity_id
_entity_poly.type
_entity_poly.pdbx_seq_one_letter_code
_entity_poly.pdbx_strand_id
1 'polypeptide(L)'
;MQPTNRQLRQLLLDLGFEARKSVEPNCLVFEHAESKARMLMPSNKDEEPAREADVISIRTHLMYRGHLDLAGFERFLKAGTLKAS
;
A
#
# COMPACT_ATOMS: atom_id res chain seq x y z
N MET A 1 11.23 -10.83 -0.78
CA MET A 1 11.42 -10.23 0.55
C MET A 1 10.06 -9.78 1.05
N GLN A 2 9.73 -10.00 2.32
CA GLN A 2 8.46 -9.52 2.89
C GLN A 2 8.59 -8.00 3.13
N PRO A 3 7.70 -7.16 2.58
CA PRO A 3 7.76 -5.72 2.80
C PRO A 3 7.35 -5.38 4.23
N THR A 4 7.85 -4.25 4.73
CA THR A 4 7.42 -3.68 6.01
C THR A 4 6.11 -2.90 5.86
N ASN A 5 5.40 -2.64 6.97
CA ASN A 5 4.19 -1.80 6.95
C ASN A 5 4.48 -0.40 6.38
N ARG A 6 5.65 0.17 6.70
CA ARG A 6 6.11 1.45 6.15
C ARG A 6 6.24 1.42 4.63
N GLN A 7 6.83 0.37 4.08
CA GLN A 7 7.00 0.24 2.62
C GLN A 7 5.65 0.15 1.91
N LEU A 8 4.67 -0.56 2.48
CA LEU A 8 3.32 -0.61 1.90
C LEU A 8 2.62 0.75 1.98
N ARG A 9 2.72 1.48 3.09
CA ARG A 9 2.17 2.84 3.19
C ARG A 9 2.83 3.77 2.19
N GLN A 10 4.15 3.72 2.08
CA GLN A 10 4.89 4.53 1.12
C GLN A 10 4.50 4.20 -0.33
N LEU A 11 4.27 2.92 -0.66
CA LEU A 11 3.74 2.52 -1.96
C LEU A 11 2.43 3.25 -2.28
N LEU A 12 1.50 3.32 -1.33
CA LEU A 12 0.23 4.02 -1.53
C LEU A 12 0.44 5.51 -1.75
N LEU A 13 1.31 6.14 -0.95
CA LEU A 13 1.66 7.55 -1.10
C LEU A 13 2.33 7.85 -2.46
N ASP A 14 3.25 7.00 -2.90
CA ASP A 14 3.94 7.13 -4.20
C ASP A 14 2.96 6.98 -5.38
N LEU A 15 1.88 6.22 -5.19
CA LEU A 15 0.78 6.06 -6.15
C LEU A 15 -0.29 7.15 -6.05
N GLY A 16 -0.07 8.20 -5.26
CA GLY A 16 -0.98 9.35 -5.15
C GLY A 16 -2.15 9.14 -4.20
N PHE A 17 -2.15 8.10 -3.35
CA PHE A 17 -3.11 8.01 -2.26
C PHE A 17 -2.72 8.97 -1.14
N GLU A 18 -3.71 9.55 -0.48
CA GLU A 18 -3.54 10.41 0.69
C GLU A 18 -4.00 9.68 1.95
N ALA A 19 -3.17 9.74 3.00
CA ALA A 19 -3.56 9.24 4.31
C ALA A 19 -4.67 10.13 4.92
N ARG A 20 -5.71 9.50 5.44
CA ARG A 20 -6.83 10.13 6.15
C ARG A 20 -6.94 9.55 7.56
N LYS A 21 -7.52 10.35 8.47
CA LYS A 21 -7.88 9.86 9.80
C LYS A 21 -8.95 8.78 9.65
N SER A 22 -8.69 7.62 10.24
CA SER A 22 -9.68 6.56 10.40
C SER A 22 -10.58 6.85 11.59
N VAL A 23 -11.87 6.52 11.47
CA VAL A 23 -12.78 6.44 12.62
C VAL A 23 -12.69 5.08 13.33
N GLU A 24 -12.19 4.05 12.62
CA GLU A 24 -11.96 2.73 13.16
C GLU A 24 -10.64 2.70 13.96
N PRO A 25 -10.64 2.13 15.17
CA PRO A 25 -9.44 1.97 15.97
C PRO A 25 -8.45 1.06 15.25
N ASN A 26 -7.16 1.38 15.36
CA ASN A 26 -6.04 0.62 14.81
C ASN A 26 -5.99 0.50 13.26
N CYS A 27 -6.67 1.40 12.56
CA CYS A 27 -6.66 1.46 11.10
C CYS A 27 -6.20 2.82 10.59
N LEU A 28 -5.63 2.82 9.39
CA LEU A 28 -5.32 3.99 8.58
C LEU A 28 -6.14 3.89 7.30
N VAL A 29 -6.71 5.01 6.87
CA VAL A 29 -7.44 5.09 5.60
C VAL A 29 -6.55 5.78 4.58
N PHE A 30 -6.46 5.22 3.38
CA PHE A 30 -5.79 5.83 2.24
C PHE A 30 -6.81 6.05 1.13
N GLU A 31 -6.91 7.28 0.62
CA GLU A 31 -7.85 7.64 -0.45
C GLU A 31 -7.12 8.17 -1.68
N HIS A 32 -7.50 7.70 -2.86
CA HIS A 32 -7.02 8.25 -4.12
C HIS A 32 -8.09 9.18 -4.72
N ALA A 33 -7.76 10.46 -4.90
CA ALA A 33 -8.75 11.50 -5.20
C ALA A 33 -9.45 11.33 -6.56
N GLU A 34 -8.71 10.90 -7.59
CA GLU A 34 -9.22 10.78 -8.95
C GLU A 34 -10.08 9.52 -9.12
N SER A 35 -9.54 8.37 -8.72
CA SER A 35 -10.20 7.07 -8.86
C SER A 35 -11.23 6.80 -7.77
N LYS A 36 -11.31 7.64 -6.73
CA LYS A 36 -12.12 7.41 -5.51
C LYS A 36 -11.84 6.07 -4.83
N ALA A 37 -10.67 5.46 -5.09
CA ALA A 37 -10.27 4.23 -4.43
C ALA A 37 -9.98 4.51 -2.95
N ARG A 38 -10.34 3.54 -2.10
CA ARG A 38 -10.11 3.59 -0.66
C ARG A 38 -9.47 2.29 -0.20
N MET A 39 -8.44 2.40 0.61
CA MET A 39 -7.81 1.25 1.26
C MET A 39 -7.71 1.46 2.76
N LEU A 40 -8.02 0.39 3.48
CA LEU A 40 -7.81 0.29 4.92
C LEU A 40 -6.51 -0.46 5.15
N MET A 41 -5.63 0.14 5.95
CA MET A 41 -4.36 -0.44 6.35
C MET A 41 -4.33 -0.58 7.88
N PRO A 42 -3.77 -1.66 8.43
CA PRO A 42 -3.56 -1.74 9.86
C PRO A 42 -2.56 -0.67 10.31
N SER A 43 -2.79 -0.08 11.49
CA SER A 43 -1.89 0.92 12.10
C SER A 43 -0.73 0.27 12.87
N ASN A 44 -0.25 -0.90 12.42
CA ASN A 44 0.90 -1.60 12.99
C ASN A 44 2.19 -0.77 12.91
N LYS A 45 3.24 -1.18 13.62
CA LYS A 45 4.51 -0.44 13.61
C LYS A 45 5.16 -0.47 12.23
N ASP A 46 5.83 0.61 11.89
CA ASP A 46 6.39 0.84 10.56
C ASP A 46 7.48 -0.17 10.18
N GLU A 47 8.28 -0.60 11.16
CA GLU A 47 9.40 -1.52 11.00
C GLU A 47 8.99 -3.00 10.99
N GLU A 48 7.76 -3.30 11.43
CA GLU A 48 7.26 -4.67 11.45
C GLU A 48 6.99 -5.18 10.02
N PRO A 49 7.25 -6.47 9.75
CA PRO A 49 6.88 -7.07 8.48
C PRO A 49 5.37 -7.02 8.30
N ALA A 50 4.93 -6.64 7.10
CA ALA A 50 3.53 -6.62 6.76
C ALA A 50 3.01 -8.05 6.63
N ARG A 51 1.78 -8.31 7.11
CA ARG A 51 1.18 -9.64 7.01
C ARG A 51 0.95 -9.98 5.55
N GLU A 52 1.11 -11.26 5.20
CA GLU A 52 0.94 -11.71 3.82
C GLU A 52 -0.45 -11.38 3.26
N ALA A 53 -1.49 -11.49 4.09
CA ALA A 53 -2.85 -11.10 3.72
C ALA A 53 -2.97 -9.62 3.34
N ASP A 54 -2.27 -8.72 4.02
CA ASP A 54 -2.28 -7.29 3.72
C ASP A 54 -1.58 -7.02 2.38
N VAL A 55 -0.45 -7.69 2.13
CA VAL A 55 0.29 -7.59 0.86
C VAL A 55 -0.58 -8.07 -0.32
N ILE A 56 -1.25 -9.22 -0.17
CA ILE A 56 -2.13 -9.78 -1.21
C ILE A 56 -3.33 -8.85 -1.46
N SER A 57 -3.94 -8.33 -0.40
CA SER A 57 -5.09 -7.42 -0.49
C SER A 57 -4.73 -6.15 -1.27
N ILE A 58 -3.63 -5.50 -0.90
CA ILE A 58 -3.15 -4.28 -1.58
C ILE A 58 -2.82 -4.57 -3.04
N ARG A 59 -2.06 -5.64 -3.32
CA ARG A 59 -1.73 -6.04 -4.70
C ARG A 59 -2.99 -6.19 -5.54
N THR A 60 -3.94 -6.97 -5.05
CA THR A 60 -5.19 -7.27 -5.76
C THR A 60 -5.99 -5.99 -6.01
N HIS A 61 -6.10 -5.13 -5.00
CA HIS A 61 -6.83 -3.87 -5.11
C HIS A 61 -6.18 -2.91 -6.11
N LEU A 62 -4.86 -2.69 -6.00
CA LEU A 62 -4.13 -1.80 -6.90
C LEU A 62 -4.20 -2.27 -8.35
N MET A 63 -4.08 -3.57 -8.59
CA MET A 63 -4.22 -4.15 -9.93
C MET A 63 -5.63 -4.01 -10.48
N TYR A 64 -6.65 -4.37 -9.68
CA TYR A 64 -8.05 -4.28 -10.09
C TYR A 64 -8.47 -2.84 -10.43
N ARG A 65 -7.94 -1.86 -9.71
CA ARG A 65 -8.21 -0.43 -9.93
C ARG A 65 -7.30 0.22 -10.97
N GLY A 66 -6.34 -0.53 -11.53
CA GLY A 66 -5.41 -0.02 -12.55
C GLY A 66 -4.34 0.93 -12.03
N HIS A 67 -4.09 0.96 -10.71
CA HIS A 67 -3.06 1.82 -10.10
C HIS A 67 -1.65 1.24 -10.21
N LEU A 68 -1.52 -0.09 -10.26
CA LEU A 68 -0.23 -0.75 -10.40
C LEU A 68 -0.41 -2.13 -11.03
N ASP A 69 0.43 -2.47 -12.00
CA ASP A 69 0.42 -3.79 -12.64
C ASP A 69 1.25 -4.82 -11.83
N LEU A 70 1.15 -6.09 -12.22
CA LEU A 70 1.87 -7.17 -11.54
C LEU A 70 3.39 -6.95 -11.57
N ALA A 71 3.94 -6.57 -12.73
CA ALA A 71 5.37 -6.34 -12.90
C ALA A 71 5.88 -5.18 -12.03
N GLY A 72 5.12 -4.09 -11.94
CA GLY A 72 5.41 -2.95 -11.06
C GLY A 72 5.38 -3.35 -9.60
N PHE A 73 4.40 -4.16 -9.18
CA PHE A 73 4.33 -4.66 -7.81
C PHE A 73 5.51 -5.60 -7.47
N GLU A 74 5.91 -6.48 -8.38
CA GLU A 74 7.08 -7.34 -8.20
C GLU A 74 8.39 -6.56 -8.11
N ARG A 75 8.54 -5.49 -8.92
CA ARG A 75 9.67 -4.56 -8.79
C ARG A 75 9.69 -3.90 -7.41
N PHE A 76 8.54 -3.43 -6.94
CA PHE A 76 8.40 -2.88 -5.60
C PHE A 76 8.80 -3.91 -4.52
N LEU A 77 8.37 -5.17 -4.61
CA LEU A 77 8.74 -6.20 -3.63
C LEU A 77 10.24 -6.50 -3.59
N LYS A 78 10.95 -6.26 -4.69
CA LYS A 78 12.41 -6.45 -4.78
C LYS A 78 13.18 -5.22 -4.29
N ALA A 79 12.74 -4.02 -4.68
CA ALA A 79 13.45 -2.77 -4.41
C ALA A 79 13.01 -2.05 -3.12
N GLY A 80 11.81 -2.34 -2.62
CA GLY A 80 11.19 -1.64 -1.49
C GLY A 80 10.63 -0.26 -1.82
N THR A 81 10.70 0.18 -3.08
CA THR A 81 10.20 1.47 -3.58
C THR A 81 9.79 1.34 -5.06
N LEU A 82 8.93 2.25 -5.54
CA LEU A 82 8.62 2.39 -6.97
C LEU A 82 9.62 3.26 -7.74
N LYS A 83 10.42 4.08 -7.05
CA LYS A 83 11.42 4.92 -7.71
C LYS A 83 12.57 4.02 -8.18
N ALA A 84 12.96 4.16 -9.45
CA ALA A 84 14.21 3.60 -9.91
C ALA A 84 15.35 4.28 -9.13
N SER A 85 16.09 3.50 -8.36
CA SER A 85 17.38 3.87 -7.78
C SER A 85 18.42 4.04 -8.88
#